data_AF-A0A2P7AUQ9-F1
#
_entry.id   AF-A0A2P7AUQ9-F1
#
_cell.length_a   1.000
_cell.length_b   1.000
_cell.length_c   1.000
_cell.angle_alpha   90.00
_cell.angle_beta   90.00
_cell.angle_gamma   90.00
#
_symmetry.space_group_name_H-M   'P 1'
#
loop_
_entity.id
_entity.type
_entity.pdbx_description
1 polymer ?
#
loop_
_entity_poly.entity_id
_entity_poly.type
_entity_poly.pdbx_seq_one_letter_code
_entity_poly.pdbx_strand_id
1 'polypeptide(L)'
;MKMTFSKSIDKERLRGRASIDRFFVPLINNILGDKHVLYAAKYTAALAHLSGTPSSLITDDQEAREIIVRHTASLDAVASVEQRRQALQSRIDACNTAAEIDALLARVLTTKN
;
A
#
# COMPACT_ATOMS: atom_id res chain seq x y z
N MET A 1 -3.64 47.14 1.19
CA MET A 1 -3.82 46.13 0.12
C MET A 1 -3.73 44.74 0.78
N LYS A 2 -4.85 44.05 1.00
CA LYS A 2 -4.86 42.72 1.64
C LYS A 2 -4.43 41.69 0.59
N MET A 3 -3.24 41.10 0.74
CA MET A 3 -2.87 39.93 -0.05
C MET A 3 -3.70 38.75 0.44
N THR A 4 -4.85 38.52 -0.19
CA THR A 4 -5.54 37.24 -0.11
C THR A 4 -4.70 36.22 -0.87
N PHE A 5 -3.77 35.57 -0.15
CA PHE A 5 -3.16 34.33 -0.60
C PHE A 5 -4.26 33.26 -0.67
N SER A 6 -4.95 33.21 -1.81
CA SER A 6 -5.72 32.04 -2.21
C SER A 6 -4.71 30.89 -2.31
N LYS A 7 -4.56 30.11 -1.24
CA LYS A 7 -3.89 28.81 -1.30
C LYS A 7 -4.54 28.04 -2.44
N SER A 8 -3.77 27.76 -3.49
CA SER A 8 -4.25 26.95 -4.60
C SER A 8 -4.68 25.60 -4.03
N ILE A 9 -5.97 25.29 -4.16
CA ILE A 9 -6.56 24.06 -3.63
C ILE A 9 -5.86 22.82 -4.18
N ASP A 10 -5.37 22.88 -5.42
CA ASP A 10 -4.62 21.77 -6.04
C ASP A 10 -3.27 21.52 -5.37
N LYS A 11 -2.58 22.59 -4.93
CA LYS A 11 -1.35 22.44 -4.13
C LYS A 11 -1.66 21.80 -2.78
N GLU A 12 -2.78 22.15 -2.17
CA GLU A 12 -3.22 21.57 -0.90
C GLU A 12 -3.66 20.10 -1.04
N ARG A 13 -4.34 19.74 -2.13
CA ARG A 13 -4.67 18.33 -2.45
C ARG A 13 -3.40 17.51 -2.67
N LEU A 14 -2.44 18.02 -3.42
CA LEU A 14 -1.16 17.35 -3.63
C LEU A 14 -0.41 17.12 -2.31
N ARG A 15 -0.37 18.14 -1.44
CA ARG A 15 0.18 18.00 -0.08
C ARG A 15 -0.56 16.92 0.71
N GLY A 16 -1.89 16.93 0.67
CA GLY A 16 -2.72 15.95 1.36
C GLY A 16 -2.45 14.52 0.91
N ARG A 17 -2.36 14.27 -0.40
CA ARG A 17 -1.99 12.97 -0.97
C ARG A 17 -0.61 12.52 -0.49
N ALA A 18 0.38 13.41 -0.54
CA ALA A 18 1.73 13.10 -0.09
C ALA A 18 1.79 12.75 1.41
N SER A 19 0.98 13.40 2.25
CA SER A 19 0.84 13.05 3.66
C SER A 19 0.21 11.67 3.87
N ILE A 20 -0.81 11.32 3.10
CA ILE A 20 -1.41 9.98 3.10
C ILE A 20 -0.38 8.94 2.65
N ASP A 21 0.34 9.18 1.56
CA ASP A 21 1.35 8.23 1.06
C ASP A 21 2.45 7.99 2.10
N ARG A 22 2.96 9.05 2.75
CA ARG A 22 3.95 8.91 3.83
C ARG A 22 3.45 8.08 5.02
N PHE A 23 2.15 8.12 5.32
CA PHE A 23 1.56 7.31 6.39
C PHE A 23 1.44 5.83 6.00
N PHE A 24 1.10 5.54 4.75
CA PHE A 24 0.85 4.17 4.29
C PHE A 24 2.09 3.42 3.82
N VAL A 25 3.12 4.10 3.29
CA VAL A 25 4.36 3.47 2.81
C VAL A 25 5.02 2.56 3.87
N PRO A 26 5.20 2.98 5.14
CA PRO A 26 5.76 2.10 6.16
C PRO A 26 4.90 0.87 6.45
N LEU A 27 3.57 0.99 6.39
CA LEU A 27 2.64 -0.13 6.61
C LEU A 27 2.80 -1.18 5.51
N ILE A 28 2.85 -0.74 4.26
CA ILE A 28 3.03 -1.62 3.09
C ILE A 28 4.40 -2.30 3.15
N ASN A 29 5.45 -1.54 3.45
CA ASN A 29 6.80 -2.07 3.58
C ASN A 29 6.90 -3.11 4.70
N ASN A 30 6.21 -2.90 5.82
CA ASN A 30 6.17 -3.85 6.92
C ASN A 30 5.44 -5.16 6.56
N ILE A 31 4.37 -5.09 5.75
CA ILE A 31 3.65 -6.29 5.27
C ILE A 31 4.51 -7.09 4.30
N LEU A 32 5.18 -6.40 3.36
CA LEU A 32 6.03 -7.05 2.36
C LEU A 32 7.30 -7.63 2.97
N GLY A 33 7.92 -6.89 3.90
CA GLY A 33 9.20 -7.23 4.50
C GLY A 33 10.41 -7.06 3.56
N ASP A 34 11.59 -7.09 4.16
CA ASP A 34 12.87 -6.77 3.49
C ASP A 34 13.23 -7.71 2.33
N LYS A 35 12.62 -8.91 2.28
CA LYS A 35 12.93 -9.97 1.31
C LYS A 35 11.77 -10.28 0.35
N HIS A 36 10.79 -9.38 0.20
CA HIS A 36 9.62 -9.63 -0.65
C HIS A 36 9.97 -10.00 -2.09
N VAL A 37 11.03 -9.42 -2.67
CA VAL A 37 11.50 -9.76 -4.03
C VAL A 37 11.94 -11.22 -4.13
N LEU A 38 12.66 -11.72 -3.12
CA LEU A 38 13.08 -13.13 -3.08
C LEU A 38 11.86 -14.06 -2.89
N TYR A 39 10.89 -13.64 -2.09
CA TYR A 39 9.63 -14.38 -1.93
C TYR A 39 8.81 -14.42 -3.22
N ALA A 40 8.79 -13.34 -4.02
CA ALA A 40 8.14 -13.33 -5.33
C ALA A 40 8.82 -14.29 -6.31
N ALA A 41 10.15 -14.36 -6.31
CA ALA A 41 10.88 -15.35 -7.12
C ALA A 41 10.55 -16.80 -6.70
N LYS A 42 10.48 -17.05 -5.38
CA LYS A 42 10.03 -18.36 -4.84
C LYS A 42 8.59 -18.69 -5.21
N TYR A 43 7.69 -17.71 -5.22
CA TYR A 43 6.31 -17.88 -5.66
C TYR A 43 6.22 -18.33 -7.11
N THR A 44 6.92 -17.66 -8.02
CA THR A 44 6.99 -18.06 -9.44
C THR A 44 7.55 -19.46 -9.60
N ALA A 45 8.59 -19.81 -8.84
CA ALA A 45 9.17 -21.14 -8.82
C ALA A 45 8.20 -22.22 -8.30
N ALA A 46 7.40 -21.90 -7.27
CA ALA A 46 6.36 -22.79 -6.72
C ALA A 46 5.25 -23.06 -7.75
N LEU A 47 4.79 -22.04 -8.47
CA LEU A 47 3.82 -22.21 -9.56
C LEU A 47 4.36 -23.10 -10.67
N ALA A 48 5.61 -22.89 -11.09
CA ALA A 48 6.27 -23.70 -12.11
C ALA A 48 6.43 -25.17 -11.66
N HIS A 49 6.78 -25.40 -10.40
CA HIS A 49 6.90 -26.74 -9.80
C HIS A 49 5.58 -27.52 -9.89
N LEU A 50 4.48 -26.92 -9.43
CA LEU A 50 3.15 -27.54 -9.50
C LEU A 50 2.62 -27.71 -10.94
N SER A 51 3.24 -27.01 -11.90
CA SER A 51 2.98 -27.17 -13.34
C SER A 51 3.85 -28.25 -13.99
N GLY A 52 4.65 -28.99 -13.20
CA GLY A 52 5.52 -30.06 -13.67
C GLY A 52 6.92 -29.60 -14.13
N THR A 53 7.29 -28.33 -13.91
CA THR A 53 8.62 -27.82 -14.22
C THR A 53 9.53 -27.95 -13.00
N PRO A 54 10.62 -28.73 -13.05
CA PRO A 54 11.54 -28.87 -11.93
C PRO A 54 12.13 -27.52 -11.50
N SER A 55 12.23 -27.31 -10.20
CA SER A 55 12.82 -26.11 -9.62
C SER A 55 13.77 -26.50 -8.51
N SER A 56 14.99 -25.97 -8.52
CA SER A 56 15.96 -26.15 -7.43
C SER A 56 15.62 -25.34 -6.16
N LEU A 57 14.59 -24.49 -6.23
CA LEU A 57 14.16 -23.63 -5.14
C LEU A 57 13.00 -24.21 -4.33
N ILE A 58 12.42 -25.32 -4.78
CA ILE A 58 11.23 -25.97 -4.22
C ILE A 58 11.56 -27.43 -3.98
N THR A 59 11.39 -27.87 -2.73
CA THR A 59 11.74 -29.23 -2.30
C THR A 59 10.67 -30.23 -2.69
N ASP A 60 9.40 -29.85 -2.49
CA ASP A 60 8.24 -30.69 -2.76
C ASP A 60 6.95 -29.86 -3.00
N ASP A 61 5.88 -30.55 -3.41
CA ASP A 61 4.56 -29.96 -3.67
C ASP A 61 3.94 -29.28 -2.44
N GLN A 62 4.27 -29.74 -1.23
CA GLN A 62 3.73 -29.18 0.00
C GLN A 62 4.36 -27.81 0.27
N GLU A 63 5.69 -27.70 0.16
CA GLU A 63 6.40 -26.41 0.23
C GLU A 63 5.88 -25.44 -0.84
N ALA A 64 5.67 -25.92 -2.06
CA ALA A 64 5.12 -25.10 -3.15
C ALA A 64 3.75 -24.49 -2.79
N ARG A 65 2.84 -25.31 -2.26
CA ARG A 65 1.50 -24.86 -1.83
C ARG A 65 1.58 -23.86 -0.68
N GLU A 66 2.44 -24.09 0.30
CA GLU A 66 2.63 -23.18 1.43
C GLU A 66 3.18 -21.82 0.99
N ILE A 67 4.15 -21.80 0.08
CA ILE A 67 4.69 -20.57 -0.49
C ILE A 67 3.60 -19.78 -1.21
N ILE A 68 2.77 -20.45 -2.01
CA ILE A 68 1.65 -19.82 -2.73
C ILE A 68 0.67 -19.20 -1.74
N VAL A 69 0.21 -19.96 -0.74
CA VAL A 69 -0.75 -19.47 0.27
C VAL A 69 -0.21 -18.25 1.01
N ARG A 70 1.06 -18.31 1.48
CA ARG A 70 1.66 -17.19 2.20
C ARG A 70 1.83 -15.96 1.32
N HIS A 71 2.27 -16.15 0.07
CA HIS A 71 2.44 -15.03 -0.86
C HIS A 71 1.10 -14.37 -1.19
N THR A 72 0.05 -15.15 -1.47
CA THR A 72 -1.30 -14.62 -1.70
C THR A 72 -1.81 -13.87 -0.47
N ALA A 73 -1.66 -14.41 0.73
CA ALA A 73 -2.07 -13.73 1.96
C ALA A 73 -1.36 -12.39 2.17
N SER A 74 -0.06 -12.31 1.85
CA SER A 74 0.68 -11.04 1.88
C SER A 74 0.16 -10.04 0.85
N LEU A 75 -0.16 -10.48 -0.38
CA LEU A 75 -0.74 -9.62 -1.41
C LEU A 75 -2.14 -9.11 -1.00
N ASP A 76 -2.97 -9.96 -0.41
CA ASP A 76 -4.29 -9.58 0.09
C ASP A 76 -4.19 -8.54 1.21
N ALA A 77 -3.22 -8.70 2.12
CA ALA A 77 -2.95 -7.73 3.16
C ALA A 77 -2.50 -6.38 2.59
N VAL A 78 -1.60 -6.37 1.59
CA VAL A 78 -1.19 -5.14 0.89
C VAL A 78 -2.38 -4.50 0.17
N ALA A 79 -3.20 -5.30 -0.52
CA ALA A 79 -4.36 -4.81 -1.26
C ALA A 79 -5.37 -4.11 -0.35
N SER A 80 -5.62 -4.65 0.85
CA SER A 80 -6.49 -4.02 1.86
C SER A 80 -5.97 -2.64 2.29
N VAL A 81 -4.65 -2.53 2.51
CA VAL A 81 -4.01 -1.26 2.88
C VAL A 81 -4.06 -0.26 1.74
N GLU A 82 -3.79 -0.70 0.51
CA GLU A 82 -3.86 0.12 -0.70
C GLU A 82 -5.28 0.63 -0.99
N GLN A 83 -6.31 -0.20 -0.81
CA GLN A 83 -7.71 0.24 -0.93
C GLN A 83 -8.02 1.38 0.06
N ARG A 84 -7.55 1.26 1.31
CA ARG A 84 -7.68 2.32 2.32
C ARG A 84 -6.95 3.59 1.91
N ARG A 85 -5.73 3.47 1.38
CA ARG A 85 -4.92 4.59 0.88
C ARG A 85 -5.66 5.33 -0.24
N GLN A 86 -6.12 4.61 -1.25
CA GLN A 86 -6.84 5.16 -2.40
C GLN A 86 -8.15 5.83 -1.99
N ALA A 87 -8.94 5.20 -1.11
CA ALA A 87 -10.17 5.79 -0.59
C ALA A 87 -9.93 7.14 0.12
N LEU A 88 -8.83 7.25 0.87
CA LEU A 88 -8.44 8.50 1.53
C LEU A 88 -7.95 9.55 0.53
N GLN A 89 -7.21 9.17 -0.51
CA GLN A 89 -6.82 10.07 -1.59
C GLN A 89 -8.03 10.61 -2.35
N SER A 90 -9.02 9.78 -2.67
CA SER A 90 -10.27 10.23 -3.29
C SER A 90 -11.03 11.21 -2.40
N ARG A 91 -10.99 11.04 -1.07
CA ARG A 91 -11.59 11.99 -0.13
C ARG A 91 -10.85 13.33 -0.10
N ILE A 92 -9.52 13.33 -0.22
CA ILE A 92 -8.71 14.56 -0.38
C ILE A 92 -9.12 15.29 -1.67
N ASP A 93 -9.35 14.54 -2.74
CA ASP A 93 -9.72 15.11 -4.05
C ASP A 93 -11.11 15.75 -4.03
N ALA A 94 -12.03 15.16 -3.25
CA ALA A 94 -13.36 15.70 -3.02
C ALA A 94 -13.39 16.95 -2.12
N CYS A 95 -12.31 17.27 -1.40
CA CYS A 95 -12.25 18.48 -0.58
C CYS A 95 -12.17 19.74 -1.46
N ASN A 96 -12.90 20.77 -1.05
CA ASN A 96 -12.96 22.07 -1.73
C ASN A 96 -12.14 23.14 -1.00
N THR A 97 -11.73 22.88 0.25
CA THR A 97 -10.95 23.83 1.05
C THR A 97 -9.74 23.18 1.71
N ALA A 98 -8.74 24.00 2.02
CA ALA A 98 -7.57 23.57 2.79
C ALA A 98 -7.96 23.08 4.20
N ALA A 99 -8.97 23.71 4.82
CA ALA A 99 -9.44 23.34 6.15
C ALA A 99 -10.07 21.94 6.19
N GLU A 100 -10.82 21.56 5.15
CA GLU A 100 -11.36 20.20 5.01
C GLU A 100 -10.25 19.16 4.87
N ILE A 101 -9.22 19.47 4.08
CA ILE A 101 -8.04 18.61 3.92
C ILE A 101 -7.32 18.44 5.25
N ASP A 102 -7.07 19.53 5.98
CA ASP A 102 -6.40 19.48 7.28
C ASP A 102 -7.23 18.71 8.32
N ALA A 103 -8.55 18.89 8.34
CA ALA A 103 -9.44 18.14 9.22
C ALA A 103 -9.44 16.63 8.89
N LEU A 104 -9.39 16.26 7.61
CA LEU A 104 -9.28 14.86 7.18
C LEU A 104 -7.95 14.26 7.60
N LEU A 105 -6.84 14.96 7.34
CA LEU A 105 -5.50 14.51 7.72
C LEU A 105 -5.37 14.36 9.23
N ALA A 106 -5.88 15.32 10.01
CA ALA A 106 -5.87 15.24 11.47
C ALA A 106 -6.55 13.94 11.94
N ARG A 107 -7.76 13.65 11.48
CA ARG A 107 -8.49 12.42 11.84
C ARG A 107 -7.71 11.14 11.48
N VAL A 108 -7.12 11.10 10.28
CA VAL A 108 -6.39 9.92 9.80
C VAL A 108 -5.09 9.71 10.58
N LEU A 109 -4.32 10.78 10.80
CA LEU A 109 -2.99 10.71 11.40
C LEU A 109 -3.01 10.65 12.94
N THR A 110 -4.08 11.08 13.60
CA THR A 110 -4.23 10.97 15.06
C THR A 110 -4.88 9.66 15.51
N THR A 111 -5.47 8.90 14.58
CA THR A 111 -5.94 7.54 14.89
C THR A 111 -4.71 6.68 15.11
N LYS A 112 -4.19 6.68 16.35
CA LYS A 112 -3.18 5.70 16.81
C LYS A 112 -3.77 4.32 16.56
N ASN A 113 -3.10 3.51 15.74
CA ASN A 113 -3.27 2.07 15.74
C ASN A 113 -2.94 1.53 17.14
#